data_AF-A0A950MTH2-F1
#
_entry.id   AF-A0A950MTH2-F1
#
_cell.length_a   1.000
_cell.length_b   1.000
_cell.length_c   1.000
_cell.angle_alpha   90.00
_cell.angle_beta   90.00
_cell.angle_gamma   90.00
#
_symmetry.space_group_name_H-M   'P 1'
#
loop_
_entity.id
_entity.type
_entity.pdbx_description
1 polymer ?
#
loop_
_entity_poly.entity_id
_entity_poly.type
_entity_poly.pdbx_seq_one_letter_code
_entity_poly.pdbx_strand_id
1 'polypeptide(L)'
;GKPLACGKVGLAGFIGLPGNPVSGFVTYQVLVKPYLQRCAGLLAEAEVAAALYPAAFAWDRPDSRREEFLRVKLVQQDGQWQLQRYANQGSGVLTSCAWADGLVRLAPGQQVSPGDVLPLLPLGR
;
A
#
# COMPACT_ATOMS: atom_id res chain seq x y z
N GLY A 1 3.03 7.09 -7.11
CA GLY A 1 3.41 8.41 -7.65
C GLY A 1 4.30 8.22 -8.87
N LYS A 2 4.27 9.12 -9.86
CA LYS A 2 5.22 9.15 -10.99
C LYS A 2 6.00 10.47 -10.94
N PRO A 3 7.31 10.50 -11.26
CA PRO A 3 8.16 9.40 -11.73
C PRO A 3 8.93 8.71 -10.59
N LEU A 4 9.15 7.40 -10.74
CA LEU A 4 10.17 6.65 -10.01
C LEU A 4 11.45 6.67 -10.87
N ALA A 5 12.57 7.08 -10.29
CA ALA A 5 13.87 6.94 -10.94
C ALA A 5 14.60 5.74 -10.34
N CYS A 6 15.25 4.91 -11.15
CA CYS A 6 16.12 3.85 -10.65
C CYS A 6 17.36 3.70 -11.53
N GLY A 7 18.47 3.26 -10.96
CA GLY A 7 19.74 3.12 -11.67
C GLY A 7 20.90 2.74 -10.76
N LYS A 8 22.12 3.05 -11.21
CA LYS A 8 23.35 2.88 -10.43
C LYS A 8 24.18 4.16 -10.46
N VAL A 9 24.88 4.43 -9.37
CA VAL A 9 25.93 5.45 -9.26
C VAL A 9 27.20 4.73 -8.86
N GLY A 10 28.10 4.51 -9.82
CA GLY A 10 29.23 3.59 -9.67
C GLY A 10 28.73 2.17 -9.34
N LEU A 11 29.13 1.65 -8.18
CA LEU A 11 28.70 0.34 -7.69
C LEU A 11 27.40 0.38 -6.86
N ALA A 12 26.93 1.56 -6.47
CA ALA A 12 25.75 1.71 -5.61
C ALA A 12 24.45 1.71 -6.42
N GLY A 13 23.42 1.01 -5.94
CA GLY A 13 22.05 1.13 -6.47
C GLY A 13 21.42 2.48 -6.09
N PHE A 14 20.67 3.07 -7.00
CA PHE A 14 19.96 4.34 -6.80
C PHE A 14 18.46 4.15 -7.06
N ILE A 15 17.63 4.64 -6.14
CA ILE A 15 16.17 4.74 -6.32
C ILE A 15 15.72 6.12 -5.85
N GLY A 16 15.15 6.91 -6.77
CA GLY A 16 14.57 8.22 -6.50
C GLY A 16 13.09 8.09 -6.14
N LEU A 17 12.73 8.49 -4.92
CA LEU A 17 11.34 8.51 -4.44
C LEU A 17 10.63 9.82 -4.83
N PRO A 18 9.29 9.79 -5.00
CA PRO A 18 8.51 11.01 -5.20
C PRO A 18 8.62 11.97 -4.01
N GLY A 19 8.65 13.28 -4.27
CA GLY A 19 8.73 14.30 -3.20
C GLY A 19 7.47 14.43 -2.33
N ASN A 20 6.34 13.87 -2.76
CA ASN A 20 5.12 13.83 -1.95
C ASN A 20 5.24 12.73 -0.86
N PRO A 21 5.07 13.05 0.44
CA PRO A 21 5.37 12.12 1.52
C PRO A 21 4.62 10.78 1.48
N VAL A 22 3.31 10.80 1.23
CA VAL A 22 2.53 9.54 1.13
C VAL A 22 2.95 8.76 -0.10
N SER A 23 3.21 9.44 -1.22
CA SER A 23 3.69 8.79 -2.44
C SER A 23 5.05 8.14 -2.24
N GLY A 24 5.98 8.82 -1.56
CA GLY A 24 7.29 8.28 -1.18
C GLY A 24 7.14 7.06 -0.27
N PHE A 25 6.31 7.14 0.76
CA PHE A 25 6.03 6.05 1.68
C PHE A 25 5.46 4.81 0.96
N VAL A 26 4.40 4.98 0.17
CA VAL A 26 3.79 3.87 -0.58
C VAL A 26 4.81 3.27 -1.55
N THR A 27 5.56 4.11 -2.27
CA THR A 27 6.60 3.64 -3.21
C THR A 27 7.69 2.85 -2.50
N TYR A 28 8.09 3.29 -1.30
CA TYR A 28 9.04 2.55 -0.48
C TYR A 28 8.50 1.16 -0.13
N GLN A 29 7.26 1.07 0.37
CA GLN A 29 6.68 -0.20 0.80
C GLN A 29 6.50 -1.21 -0.35
N VAL A 30 6.01 -0.75 -1.51
CA VAL A 30 5.64 -1.66 -2.62
C VAL A 30 6.81 -2.00 -3.55
N LEU A 31 7.90 -1.24 -3.51
CA LEU A 31 9.00 -1.38 -4.47
C LEU A 31 10.38 -1.37 -3.83
N VAL A 32 10.69 -0.39 -2.96
CA VAL A 32 12.04 -0.26 -2.39
C VAL A 32 12.31 -1.33 -1.33
N LYS A 33 11.38 -1.52 -0.39
CA LYS A 33 11.48 -2.54 0.67
C LYS A 33 11.71 -3.94 0.08
N PRO A 34 10.91 -4.46 -0.86
CA PRO A 34 11.15 -5.79 -1.43
C PRO A 34 12.47 -5.86 -2.21
N TYR A 35 12.88 -4.78 -2.91
CA TYR A 35 14.19 -4.73 -3.56
C TYR A 35 15.34 -4.88 -2.56
N LEU A 36 15.29 -4.13 -1.44
CA LEU A 36 16.31 -4.21 -0.39
C LEU A 36 16.33 -5.57 0.30
N GLN A 37 15.16 -6.15 0.58
CA GLN A 37 15.05 -7.51 1.13
C GLN A 37 15.74 -8.53 0.21
N ARG A 38 15.46 -8.47 -1.10
CA ARG A 38 16.09 -9.34 -2.10
C ARG A 38 17.62 -9.16 -2.14
N CYS A 39 18.11 -7.92 -2.10
CA CYS A 39 19.53 -7.62 -2.04
C CYS A 39 20.20 -8.15 -0.75
N ALA A 40 19.47 -8.19 0.36
CA ALA A 40 19.91 -8.77 1.62
C ALA A 40 19.80 -10.30 1.67
N GLY A 41 19.37 -10.96 0.58
CA GLY A 41 19.16 -12.41 0.53
C GLY A 41 17.92 -12.89 1.27
N LEU A 42 17.03 -11.98 1.68
CA LEU A 42 15.75 -12.31 2.28
C LEU A 42 14.72 -12.63 1.20
N LEU A 43 13.79 -13.53 1.50
CA LEU A 43 12.55 -13.67 0.74
C LEU A 43 11.74 -12.38 0.95
N ALA A 44 11.22 -11.82 -0.14
CA ALA A 44 10.45 -10.59 -0.03
C ALA A 44 9.11 -10.91 0.63
N GLU A 45 8.57 -9.99 1.46
CA GLU A 45 7.22 -10.17 2.04
C GLU A 45 6.15 -10.35 0.95
N ALA A 46 6.38 -9.83 -0.26
CA ALA A 46 5.52 -10.03 -1.42
C ALA A 46 5.46 -11.50 -1.90
N GLU A 47 6.39 -12.36 -1.48
CA GLU A 47 6.36 -13.80 -1.75
C GLU A 47 5.51 -14.58 -0.73
N VAL A 48 5.10 -13.95 0.38
CA VAL A 48 4.12 -14.49 1.33
C VAL A 48 2.72 -14.17 0.80
N ALA A 49 1.86 -15.19 0.67
CA ALA A 49 0.48 -15.00 0.21
C ALA A 49 -0.23 -13.95 1.09
N ALA A 50 -0.73 -12.89 0.47
CA ALA A 50 -1.40 -11.81 1.19
C ALA A 50 -2.66 -12.35 1.86
N ALA A 51 -2.78 -12.11 3.17
CA ALA A 51 -4.00 -12.45 3.90
C ALA A 51 -5.18 -11.63 3.37
N LEU A 52 -6.34 -12.27 3.26
CA LEU A 52 -7.56 -11.72 2.69
C LEU A 52 -8.54 -11.33 3.81
N TYR A 53 -9.11 -10.13 3.71
CA TYR A 53 -10.06 -9.61 4.70
C TYR A 53 -11.23 -8.87 4.03
N PRO A 54 -12.44 -8.92 4.60
CA PRO A 54 -13.58 -8.17 4.10
C PRO A 54 -13.40 -6.65 4.30
N ALA A 55 -13.85 -5.86 3.33
CA ALA A 55 -13.89 -4.41 3.42
C ALA A 55 -15.08 -3.93 4.26
N ALA A 56 -14.84 -3.06 5.24
CA ALA A 56 -15.88 -2.36 6.00
C ALA A 56 -16.16 -0.95 5.43
N PHE A 57 -15.92 -0.75 4.13
CA PHE A 57 -16.04 0.54 3.46
C PHE A 57 -16.45 0.39 2.01
N ALA A 58 -16.98 1.47 1.44
CA ALA A 58 -17.18 1.63 0.02
C ALA A 58 -16.08 2.51 -0.62
N TRP A 59 -15.79 2.26 -1.90
CA TRP A 59 -14.91 3.06 -2.74
C TRP A 59 -15.53 3.25 -4.14
N ASP A 60 -16.41 4.23 -4.27
CA ASP A 60 -17.29 4.37 -5.45
C ASP A 60 -16.72 5.29 -6.54
N ARG A 61 -15.69 6.08 -6.20
CA ARG A 61 -15.06 7.06 -7.09
C ARG A 61 -13.56 6.77 -7.29
N PRO A 62 -13.21 5.58 -7.81
CA PRO A 62 -11.81 5.25 -8.05
C PRO A 62 -11.22 6.07 -9.20
N ASP A 63 -9.91 6.24 -9.16
CA ASP A 63 -9.19 6.80 -10.31
C ASP A 63 -9.18 5.79 -11.46
N SER A 64 -9.82 6.14 -12.58
CA SER A 64 -9.94 5.24 -13.74
C SER A 64 -8.63 4.96 -14.48
N ARG A 65 -7.56 5.72 -14.20
CA ARG A 65 -6.30 5.66 -14.94
C ARG A 65 -5.12 5.20 -14.10
N ARG A 66 -5.27 5.12 -12.77
CA ARG A 66 -4.16 4.87 -11.86
C ARG A 66 -4.53 3.79 -10.87
N GLU A 67 -3.55 2.94 -10.57
CA GLU A 67 -3.64 2.08 -9.39
C GLU A 67 -3.69 2.94 -8.13
N GLU A 68 -4.52 2.51 -7.19
CA GLU A 68 -4.70 3.18 -5.91
C GLU A 68 -4.20 2.29 -4.78
N PHE A 69 -3.48 2.89 -3.85
CA PHE A 69 -3.00 2.22 -2.64
C PHE A 69 -3.70 2.86 -1.45
N LEU A 70 -4.82 2.26 -1.05
CA LEU A 70 -5.63 2.75 0.05
C LEU A 70 -4.97 2.38 1.37
N ARG A 71 -4.83 3.36 2.26
CA ARG A 71 -4.36 3.14 3.63
C ARG A 71 -5.50 2.56 4.46
N VAL A 72 -5.26 1.39 5.03
CA VAL A 72 -6.26 0.65 5.80
C VAL A 72 -5.73 0.23 7.18
N LYS A 73 -6.64 0.06 8.11
CA LYS A 73 -6.41 -0.53 9.43
C LYS A 73 -7.16 -1.85 9.50
N LEU A 74 -6.55 -2.86 10.07
CA LEU A 74 -7.19 -4.14 10.33
C LEU A 74 -7.82 -4.05 11.72
N VAL A 75 -9.15 -4.12 11.79
CA VAL A 75 -9.88 -4.01 13.05
C VAL A 75 -10.73 -5.25 13.27
N GLN A 76 -10.95 -5.58 14.54
CA GLN A 76 -11.90 -6.61 14.93
C GLN A 76 -13.21 -5.93 15.38
N GLN A 77 -14.34 -6.30 14.77
CA GLN A 77 -15.69 -5.92 15.20
C GLN A 77 -16.57 -7.16 15.20
N ASP A 78 -17.39 -7.32 16.24
CA ASP A 78 -18.29 -8.47 16.42
C ASP A 78 -17.59 -9.83 16.26
N GLY A 79 -16.33 -9.91 16.71
CA GLY A 79 -15.49 -11.10 16.61
C GLY A 79 -14.86 -11.35 15.24
N GLN A 80 -15.16 -10.54 14.22
CA GLN A 80 -14.66 -10.70 12.86
C GLN A 80 -13.64 -9.62 12.49
N TRP A 81 -12.59 -10.02 11.77
CA TRP A 81 -11.59 -9.11 11.23
C TRP A 81 -12.08 -8.45 9.95
N GLN A 82 -11.86 -7.15 9.83
CA GLN A 82 -12.25 -6.38 8.64
C GLN A 82 -11.33 -5.18 8.41
N LEU A 83 -11.29 -4.73 7.15
CA LEU A 83 -10.49 -3.59 6.73
C LEU A 83 -11.30 -2.31 6.86
N GLN A 84 -10.77 -1.33 7.60
CA GLN A 84 -11.27 0.04 7.61
C GLN A 84 -10.32 0.94 6.84
N ARG A 85 -10.87 1.79 5.95
CA ARG A 85 -10.06 2.80 5.27
C ARG A 85 -9.88 4.04 6.12
N TYR A 86 -8.73 4.69 5.99
CA TYR A 86 -8.60 6.05 6.50
C TYR A 86 -9.56 6.98 5.76
N ALA A 87 -10.21 7.90 6.48
CA ALA A 87 -11.25 8.76 5.93
C ALA A 87 -10.74 9.63 4.77
N ASN A 88 -9.54 10.22 4.91
CA ASN A 88 -8.92 11.07 3.91
C ASN A 88 -7.70 10.40 3.23
N GLN A 89 -7.91 9.87 2.02
CA GLN A 89 -6.88 9.19 1.24
C GLN A 89 -5.99 10.13 0.41
N GLY A 90 -6.06 11.45 0.64
CA GLY A 90 -5.23 12.42 -0.06
C GLY A 90 -3.73 12.15 0.10
N SER A 91 -2.95 12.41 -0.95
CA SER A 91 -1.50 12.14 -0.97
C SER A 91 -0.69 13.08 -0.08
N GLY A 92 -1.26 14.19 0.39
CA GLY A 92 -0.61 15.08 1.37
C GLY A 92 -0.76 14.62 2.83
N VAL A 93 -1.58 13.60 3.10
CA VAL A 93 -2.05 13.27 4.45
C VAL A 93 -1.13 12.23 5.08
N LEU A 94 0.05 12.64 5.55
CA LEU A 94 1.04 11.71 6.12
C LEU A 94 0.52 10.98 7.37
N THR A 95 -0.37 11.58 8.15
CA THR A 95 -1.02 10.94 9.31
C THR A 95 -1.74 9.65 8.96
N SER A 96 -2.24 9.52 7.73
CA SER A 96 -2.86 8.28 7.26
C SER A 96 -1.89 7.10 7.19
N CYS A 97 -0.60 7.35 6.91
CA CYS A 97 0.44 6.32 6.91
C CYS A 97 0.74 5.84 8.33
N ALA A 98 0.83 6.76 9.29
CA ALA A 98 1.03 6.43 10.71
C ALA A 98 -0.21 5.77 11.34
N TRP A 99 -1.39 5.97 10.79
CA TRP A 99 -2.61 5.31 11.24
C TRP A 99 -2.77 3.88 10.69
N ALA A 100 -2.30 3.61 9.48
CA ALA A 100 -2.56 2.37 8.76
C ALA A 100 -1.76 1.16 9.28
N ASP A 101 -2.36 -0.02 9.25
CA ASP A 101 -1.66 -1.30 9.45
C ASP A 101 -1.18 -1.89 8.12
N GLY A 102 -1.82 -1.48 7.03
CA GLY A 102 -1.58 -2.03 5.70
C GLY A 102 -2.06 -1.14 4.57
N LEU A 103 -1.81 -1.62 3.36
CA LEU A 103 -2.30 -1.06 2.11
C LEU A 103 -3.22 -2.07 1.41
N VAL A 104 -4.27 -1.57 0.79
CA VAL A 104 -5.03 -2.29 -0.23
C VAL A 104 -4.66 -1.71 -1.58
N ARG A 105 -4.23 -2.57 -2.51
CA ARG A 105 -3.95 -2.20 -3.90
C ARG A 105 -5.20 -2.43 -4.74
N LEU A 106 -5.68 -1.37 -5.38
CA LEU A 106 -6.81 -1.41 -6.30
C LEU A 106 -6.33 -1.16 -7.72
N ALA A 107 -6.84 -1.93 -8.66
CA ALA A 107 -6.64 -1.69 -10.08
C ALA A 107 -7.31 -0.36 -10.51
N PRO A 108 -6.90 0.24 -11.64
CA PRO A 108 -7.53 1.45 -12.14
C PRO A 108 -9.04 1.27 -12.31
N GLY A 109 -9.82 2.18 -11.73
CA GLY A 109 -11.28 2.14 -11.79
C GLY A 109 -11.94 1.05 -10.94
N GLN A 110 -11.19 0.29 -10.14
CA GLN A 110 -11.76 -0.76 -9.30
C GLN A 110 -12.57 -0.15 -8.16
N GLN A 111 -13.86 -0.45 -8.15
CA GLN A 111 -14.76 -0.14 -7.04
C GLN A 111 -14.63 -1.18 -5.93
N VAL A 112 -15.01 -0.78 -4.73
CA VAL A 112 -15.09 -1.65 -3.55
C VAL A 112 -16.44 -1.44 -2.89
N SER A 113 -17.14 -2.52 -2.62
CA SER A 113 -18.33 -2.56 -1.78
C SER A 113 -18.02 -3.15 -0.41
N PRO A 114 -18.76 -2.76 0.65
CA PRO A 114 -18.67 -3.43 1.93
C PRO A 114 -18.90 -4.93 1.80
N GLY A 115 -18.04 -5.73 2.42
CA GLY A 115 -18.02 -7.19 2.33
C GLY A 115 -17.07 -7.75 1.26
N ASP A 116 -16.60 -6.93 0.30
CA ASP A 116 -15.63 -7.38 -0.69
C ASP A 116 -14.33 -7.84 -0.01
N VAL A 117 -13.82 -8.99 -0.44
CA VAL A 117 -12.63 -9.60 0.14
C VAL A 117 -11.39 -9.09 -0.60
N LEU A 118 -10.50 -8.41 0.13
CA LEU A 118 -9.34 -7.73 -0.43
C LEU A 118 -8.04 -8.21 0.22
N PRO A 119 -6.94 -8.29 -0.55
CA PRO A 119 -5.63 -8.60 -0.01
C PRO A 119 -5.07 -7.42 0.78
N LEU A 120 -4.58 -7.72 1.98
CA LEU A 120 -3.86 -6.76 2.81
C LEU A 120 -2.36 -6.89 2.55
N LEU A 121 -1.74 -5.80 2.11
CA LEU A 121 -0.28 -5.65 2.16
C LEU A 121 0.09 -5.05 3.52
N PRO A 122 0.64 -5.83 4.47
CA PRO A 122 0.97 -5.32 5.80
C PRO A 122 2.14 -4.33 5.74
N LEU A 123 2.14 -3.34 6.64
CA LEU A 123 3.26 -2.40 6.78
C LEU A 123 4.40 -2.94 7.66
N GLY A 124 4.17 -4.06 8.38
CA GLY A 124 5.17 -4.77 9.18
C GLY A 124 5.57 -4.04 10.46
N ARG A 125 4.59 -3.72 11.32
CA ARG A 125 4.83 -3.19 12.66
C ARG A 125 5.12 -4.30 13.66
#